data_AF-A0A2S2R0G3-F1
#
_entry.id   AF-A0A2S2R0G3-F1
#
_cell.length_a   1.000
_cell.length_b   1.000
_cell.length_c   1.000
_cell.angle_alpha   90.00
_cell.angle_beta   90.00
_cell.angle_gamma   90.00
#
_symmetry.space_group_name_H-M   'P 1'
#
loop_
_entity.id
_entity.type
_entity.pdbx_description
1 polymer ?
#
loop_
_entity_poly.entity_id
_entity_poly.type
_entity_poly.pdbx_seq_one_letter_code
_entity_poly.pdbx_strand_id
1 'polypeptide(L)'
;MQNYNLLVELYRKEKKFQKVYTTFRPNLKGSPVTNKFYARHEAYVNQGDPNSEYIELLAKAKSLGPKNKYSSPQTESQRYGWHEKSFIPRNEDILLFPHIEAPAIKLDLILKQNYKNEVPFSGTPFKF
;
A
#
# COMPACT_ATOMS: atom_id res chain seq x y z
N MET A 1 40.88 17.99 -7.28
CA MET A 1 40.73 18.93 -6.15
C MET A 1 39.47 18.58 -5.39
N GLN A 2 39.56 18.30 -4.08
CA GLN A 2 38.37 18.08 -3.25
C GLN A 2 37.64 19.42 -3.04
N ASN A 3 36.34 19.44 -3.33
CA ASN A 3 35.51 20.62 -3.20
C ASN A 3 35.27 20.92 -1.70
N TYR A 4 36.09 21.79 -1.12
CA TYR A 4 36.11 22.11 0.33
C TYR A 4 34.71 22.40 0.89
N ASN A 5 33.88 23.11 0.13
CA ASN A 5 32.51 23.46 0.53
C ASN A 5 31.63 22.22 0.74
N LEU A 6 31.84 21.15 -0.05
CA LEU A 6 31.12 19.88 0.09
C LEU A 6 31.49 19.19 1.41
N LEU A 7 32.78 19.18 1.77
CA LEU A 7 33.26 18.55 3.01
C LEU A 7 32.72 19.27 4.25
N VAL A 8 32.67 20.60 4.22
CA VAL A 8 32.10 21.41 5.31
C VAL A 8 30.62 21.11 5.51
N GLU A 9 29.84 21.00 4.42
CA GLU A 9 28.41 20.68 4.50
C GLU A 9 28.16 19.23 4.95
N LEU A 10 28.98 18.26 4.49
CA LEU A 10 28.93 16.89 4.99
C LEU A 10 29.09 16.84 6.52
N TYR A 11 30.14 17.49 7.03
CA TYR A 11 30.42 17.54 8.46
C TYR A 11 29.28 18.18 9.27
N ARG A 12 28.73 19.31 8.79
CA ARG A 12 27.61 20.00 9.44
C ARG A 12 26.35 19.14 9.52
N LYS A 13 26.07 18.35 8.48
CA LYS A 13 24.88 17.50 8.37
C LYS A 13 25.04 16.22 9.18
N GLU A 14 26.21 15.60 9.18
CA GLU A 14 26.55 14.45 10.03
C GLU A 14 26.40 14.79 11.52
N LYS A 15 26.88 15.97 11.94
CA LYS A 15 26.69 16.47 13.32
C LYS A 15 25.21 16.57 13.74
N LYS A 16 24.30 16.73 12.78
CA LYS A 16 22.84 16.80 12.98
C LYS A 16 22.15 15.45 12.73
N PHE A 17 22.91 14.36 12.59
CA PHE A 17 22.40 13.03 12.23
C PHE A 17 21.62 12.99 10.90
N GLN A 18 21.93 13.91 9.98
CA GLN A 18 21.33 13.96 8.64
C GLN A 18 22.29 13.39 7.61
N LYS A 19 21.85 12.40 6.81
CA LYS A 19 22.66 11.80 5.76
C LYS A 19 22.63 12.64 4.48
N VAL A 20 23.80 13.02 3.98
CA VAL A 20 23.95 13.71 2.70
C VAL A 20 24.25 12.66 1.63
N TYR A 21 23.40 12.59 0.61
CA TYR A 21 23.61 11.70 -0.52
C TYR A 21 24.41 12.42 -1.60
N THR A 22 25.65 11.96 -1.82
CA THR A 22 26.52 12.46 -2.90
C THR A 22 26.23 11.81 -4.24
N THR A 23 25.54 10.67 -4.22
CA THR A 23 25.06 9.94 -5.40
C THR A 23 23.56 10.13 -5.54
N PHE A 24 23.09 10.50 -6.73
CA PHE A 24 21.67 10.60 -7.04
C PHE A 24 20.96 9.26 -6.74
N ARG A 25 19.90 9.31 -5.93
CA ARG A 25 19.02 8.17 -5.68
C ARG A 25 17.61 8.54 -6.16
N PRO A 26 17.06 7.86 -7.17
CA PRO A 26 15.73 8.16 -7.64
C PRO A 26 14.72 7.94 -6.50
N ASN A 27 13.91 8.97 -6.21
CA ASN A 27 12.84 8.86 -5.24
C ASN A 27 11.66 8.11 -5.87
N LEU A 28 11.67 6.78 -5.79
CA LEU A 28 10.64 5.90 -6.37
C LEU A 28 9.25 6.07 -5.72
N LYS A 29 9.12 6.87 -4.65
CA LYS A 29 7.85 7.13 -3.94
C LYS A 29 7.15 8.41 -4.40
N GLY A 30 7.83 9.28 -5.15
CA GLY A 30 7.22 10.49 -5.73
C GLY A 30 7.40 10.51 -7.24
N SER A 31 6.37 10.93 -7.98
CA SER A 31 6.58 11.31 -9.39
C SER A 31 7.65 12.40 -9.41
N PRO A 32 8.79 12.21 -10.11
CA PRO A 32 9.96 13.06 -9.93
C PRO A 32 9.78 14.50 -10.45
N VAL A 33 8.64 14.82 -11.08
CA VAL A 33 8.22 16.18 -11.40
C VAL A 33 6.68 16.23 -11.31
N THR A 34 6.13 17.23 -10.61
CA THR A 34 4.71 17.56 -10.75
C THR A 34 4.57 18.51 -11.92
N ASN A 35 4.15 17.99 -13.08
CA ASN A 35 3.83 18.84 -14.21
C ASN A 35 2.58 19.67 -13.87
N LYS A 36 2.46 20.86 -14.48
CA LYS A 36 1.22 21.62 -14.41
C LYS A 36 0.11 20.77 -15.02
N PHE A 37 -0.96 20.53 -14.26
CA PHE A 37 -2.13 19.82 -14.76
C PHE A 37 -2.60 20.48 -16.07
N TYR A 38 -2.71 19.68 -17.14
CA TYR A 38 -3.20 20.08 -18.47
C TYR A 38 -2.31 21.01 -19.32
N ALA A 39 -1.01 21.10 -19.07
CA ALA A 39 -0.12 21.80 -20.01
C ALA A 39 -0.07 21.09 -21.37
N ARG A 40 -0.88 21.56 -22.34
CA ARG A 40 -1.04 21.00 -23.70
C ARG A 40 0.29 20.90 -24.47
N HIS A 41 1.28 21.73 -24.10
CA HIS A 41 2.61 21.77 -24.70
C HIS A 41 3.61 20.79 -24.07
N GLU A 42 3.34 20.26 -22.86
CA GLU A 42 4.20 19.27 -22.20
C GLU A 42 3.76 17.82 -22.48
N ALA A 43 2.53 17.62 -22.94
CA ALA A 43 1.98 16.30 -23.28
C ALA A 43 2.70 15.59 -24.44
N TYR A 44 3.52 16.31 -25.22
CA TYR A 44 4.15 15.81 -26.44
C TYR A 44 5.68 15.75 -26.38
N VAL A 45 6.32 16.06 -25.25
CA VAL A 45 7.79 16.22 -25.20
C VAL A 45 8.54 14.89 -25.11
N ASN A 46 7.88 13.78 -24.76
CA ASN A 46 8.52 12.46 -24.70
C ASN A 46 7.92 11.52 -25.75
N GLN A 47 8.25 11.76 -27.03
CA GLN A 47 8.04 10.80 -28.14
C GLN A 47 9.21 9.79 -28.27
N GLY A 48 10.05 9.66 -27.25
CA GLY A 48 11.04 8.58 -27.17
C GLY A 48 10.43 7.35 -26.51
N ASP A 49 10.92 6.17 -26.86
CA ASP A 49 10.56 4.95 -26.14
C ASP A 49 10.84 5.17 -24.64
N PRO A 50 9.87 4.86 -23.77
CA PRO A 50 10.06 5.00 -22.33
C PRO A 50 11.27 4.17 -21.90
N ASN A 51 12.16 4.77 -21.10
CA ASN A 51 13.39 4.11 -20.65
C ASN A 51 13.03 2.75 -20.01
N SER A 52 13.48 1.67 -20.67
CA SER A 52 13.17 0.29 -20.29
C SER A 52 13.59 -0.03 -18.87
N GLU A 53 14.70 0.54 -18.40
CA GLU A 53 15.19 0.39 -17.03
C GLU A 53 14.18 0.93 -16.00
N TYR A 54 13.54 2.07 -16.28
CA TYR A 54 12.50 2.62 -15.40
C TYR A 54 11.24 1.78 -15.40
N ILE A 55 10.84 1.24 -16.56
CA ILE A 55 9.69 0.34 -16.66
C ILE A 55 9.95 -0.92 -15.84
N GLU A 56 11.13 -1.51 -15.96
CA GLU A 56 11.52 -2.68 -15.18
C GLU A 56 11.57 -2.39 -13.68
N LEU A 57 12.11 -1.23 -13.28
CA LEU A 57 12.14 -0.82 -11.87
C LEU A 57 10.74 -0.62 -11.30
N LEU A 58 9.83 -0.02 -12.07
CA LEU A 58 8.42 0.12 -11.67
C LEU A 58 7.71 -1.22 -11.60
N ALA A 59 7.94 -2.10 -12.57
CA ALA A 59 7.41 -3.46 -12.56
C ALA A 59 7.90 -4.25 -11.34
N LYS A 60 9.21 -4.21 -11.06
CA LYS A 60 9.83 -4.80 -9.85
C LYS A 60 9.28 -4.15 -8.57
N ALA A 61 9.09 -2.84 -8.54
CA ALA A 61 8.56 -2.15 -7.35
C ALA A 61 7.12 -2.59 -7.03
N LYS A 62 6.29 -2.76 -8.06
CA LYS A 62 4.90 -3.24 -7.94
C LYS A 62 4.79 -4.72 -7.60
N SER A 63 5.63 -5.58 -8.21
CA SER A 63 5.55 -7.03 -8.03
C SER A 63 6.24 -7.54 -6.77
N LEU A 64 7.31 -6.87 -6.33
CA LEU A 64 8.12 -7.36 -5.21
C LEU A 64 7.65 -6.81 -3.86
N GLY A 65 7.20 -7.71 -3.00
CA GLY A 65 6.94 -7.45 -1.59
C GLY A 65 8.21 -7.23 -0.76
N PRO A 66 8.09 -6.81 0.51
CA PRO A 66 9.22 -6.54 1.40
C PRO A 66 10.24 -7.69 1.52
N LYS A 67 9.77 -8.95 1.58
CA LYS A 67 10.63 -10.14 1.69
C LYS A 67 11.56 -10.37 0.50
N ASN A 68 11.15 -9.91 -0.69
CA ASN A 68 11.97 -10.02 -1.89
C ASN A 68 13.07 -8.94 -1.94
N LYS A 69 12.92 -7.86 -1.15
CA LYS A 69 13.81 -6.70 -1.14
C LYS A 69 14.82 -6.74 0.01
N TYR A 70 14.45 -7.34 1.13
CA TYR A 70 15.25 -7.36 2.35
C TYR A 70 15.31 -8.77 2.93
N SER A 71 16.46 -9.14 3.52
CA SER A 71 16.61 -10.41 4.24
C SER A 71 15.91 -10.44 5.60
N SER A 72 15.62 -9.26 6.17
CA SER A 72 15.02 -9.06 7.49
C SER A 72 14.01 -7.90 7.48
N PRO A 73 13.00 -7.90 8.37
CA PRO A 73 11.99 -6.85 8.41
C PRO A 73 12.65 -5.51 8.77
N GLN A 74 12.29 -4.45 8.04
CA GLN A 74 12.87 -3.12 8.23
C GLN A 74 12.00 -2.22 9.13
N THR A 75 10.75 -2.60 9.36
CA THR A 75 9.81 -1.88 10.22
C THR A 75 9.05 -2.84 11.14
N GLU A 76 8.57 -2.35 12.28
CA GLU A 76 7.76 -3.15 13.21
C GLU A 76 6.49 -3.71 12.55
N SER A 77 5.86 -2.93 11.67
CA SER A 77 4.70 -3.39 10.88
C SER A 77 5.02 -4.60 10.00
N GLN A 78 6.23 -4.65 9.41
CA GLN A 78 6.67 -5.77 8.60
C GLN A 78 6.93 -7.01 9.46
N ARG A 79 7.37 -6.83 10.71
CA ARG A 79 7.69 -7.93 11.63
C ARG A 79 6.51 -8.86 11.86
N TYR A 80 5.29 -8.32 11.98
CA TYR A 80 4.07 -9.11 12.19
C TYR A 80 3.79 -10.09 11.04
N GLY A 81 4.03 -9.68 9.78
CA GLY A 81 3.78 -10.49 8.58
C GLY A 81 5.04 -11.15 7.99
N TRP A 82 6.20 -11.02 8.65
CA TRP A 82 7.47 -11.47 8.07
C TRP A 82 7.60 -12.99 8.04
N HIS A 83 7.00 -13.68 9.01
CA HIS A 83 7.01 -15.13 9.07
C HIS A 83 5.67 -15.68 8.56
N GLU A 84 5.72 -16.47 7.48
CA GLU A 84 4.52 -17.11 6.91
C GLU A 84 4.01 -18.26 7.77
N LYS A 85 4.94 -18.96 8.42
CA LYS A 85 4.63 -20.06 9.32
C LYS A 85 4.61 -19.55 10.74
N SER A 86 3.57 -19.93 11.47
CA SER A 86 3.52 -19.75 12.92
C SER A 86 4.72 -20.43 13.56
N PHE A 87 5.34 -19.76 14.53
CA PHE A 87 6.42 -20.35 15.34
C PHE A 87 5.91 -21.47 16.26
N ILE A 88 4.62 -21.43 16.58
CA ILE A 88 3.94 -22.50 17.30
C ILE A 88 3.41 -23.49 16.26
N PRO A 89 3.88 -24.75 16.25
CA PRO A 89 3.33 -25.76 15.36
C PRO A 89 1.84 -25.95 15.67
N ARG A 90 1.00 -25.94 14.65
CA ARG A 90 -0.39 -26.43 14.80
C ARG A 90 -0.31 -27.94 14.97
N ASN A 91 -0.11 -28.39 16.20
CA ASN A 91 -0.30 -29.79 16.53
C ASN A 91 -1.80 -30.10 16.53
N GLU A 92 -2.14 -31.34 16.20
CA GLU A 92 -3.51 -31.87 16.22
C GLU A 92 -4.11 -31.86 17.65
N ASP A 93 -3.26 -31.77 18.67
CA ASP A 93 -3.65 -31.74 20.10
C ASP A 93 -4.22 -30.39 20.56
N ILE A 94 -4.21 -29.35 19.71
CA ILE A 94 -4.81 -28.06 20.05
C ILE A 94 -6.31 -28.13 19.75
N LEU A 95 -7.13 -28.14 20.80
CA LEU A 95 -8.58 -28.04 20.69
C LEU A 95 -8.98 -26.72 20.00
N LEU A 96 -9.23 -26.78 18.70
CA LEU A 96 -9.67 -25.65 17.88
C LEU A 96 -11.14 -25.86 17.50
N PHE A 97 -12.02 -25.05 18.10
CA PHE A 97 -13.44 -25.01 17.75
C PHE A 97 -13.75 -23.68 17.07
N PRO A 98 -13.42 -23.52 15.77
CA PRO A 98 -13.78 -22.30 15.08
C PRO A 98 -15.30 -22.16 15.11
N HIS A 99 -15.78 -20.94 15.34
CA HIS A 99 -17.21 -20.70 15.31
C HIS A 99 -17.73 -20.96 13.89
N ILE A 100 -18.48 -22.06 13.72
CA ILE A 100 -19.18 -22.35 12.48
C ILE A 100 -20.46 -21.53 12.52
N GLU A 101 -20.68 -20.69 11.50
CA GLU A 101 -21.93 -19.97 11.36
C GLU A 101 -23.10 -20.96 11.35
N ALA A 102 -24.06 -20.78 12.25
CA ALA A 102 -25.26 -21.60 12.24
C ALA A 102 -26.06 -21.29 10.96
N PRO A 103 -26.49 -22.31 10.18
CA PRO A 103 -27.23 -22.10 8.95
C PRO A 103 -28.47 -21.21 9.12
N ALA A 104 -29.14 -21.31 10.27
CA ALA A 104 -30.29 -20.49 10.62
C ALA A 104 -29.95 -18.99 10.76
N ILE A 105 -28.81 -18.66 11.40
CA ILE A 105 -28.35 -17.27 11.55
C ILE A 105 -27.97 -16.68 10.18
N LYS A 106 -27.30 -17.48 9.35
CA LYS A 106 -26.96 -17.09 7.97
C LYS A 106 -28.22 -16.82 7.14
N LEU A 107 -29.23 -17.68 7.25
CA LEU A 107 -30.52 -17.50 6.59
C LEU A 107 -31.22 -16.22 7.05
N ASP A 108 -31.28 -15.97 8.37
CA ASP A 108 -31.89 -14.76 8.94
C ASP A 108 -31.18 -13.47 8.47
N LEU A 109 -29.84 -13.48 8.41
CA LEU A 109 -29.05 -12.37 7.86
C LEU A 109 -29.39 -12.10 6.39
N ILE A 110 -29.45 -13.15 5.57
CA ILE A 110 -29.83 -13.05 4.16
C ILE A 110 -31.25 -12.49 4.03
N LEU A 111 -32.19 -12.98 4.83
CA LEU A 111 -33.57 -12.50 4.82
C LEU A 111 -33.64 -11.02 5.21
N LYS A 112 -32.98 -10.59 6.30
CA LYS A 112 -32.93 -9.18 6.72
C LYS A 112 -32.30 -8.27 5.68
N GLN A 113 -31.25 -8.72 5.00
CA GLN A 113 -30.59 -7.94 3.95
C GLN A 113 -31.49 -7.77 2.72
N ASN A 114 -32.29 -8.78 2.39
CA ASN A 114 -33.19 -8.78 1.24
C ASN A 114 -34.59 -8.25 1.56
N TYR A 115 -34.93 -8.09 2.84
CA TYR A 115 -36.19 -7.52 3.28
C TYR A 115 -36.20 -6.03 2.94
N LYS A 116 -36.92 -5.66 1.89
CA LYS A 116 -37.28 -4.27 1.65
C LYS A 116 -38.36 -3.92 2.67
N ASN A 117 -38.08 -2.98 3.57
CA ASN A 117 -39.14 -2.35 4.34
C ASN A 117 -40.07 -1.66 3.34
N GLU A 118 -41.21 -2.29 3.04
CA GLU A 118 -42.27 -1.60 2.31
C GLU A 118 -42.64 -0.37 3.13
N VAL A 119 -42.67 0.79 2.48
CA VAL A 119 -43.09 2.03 3.13
C VAL A 119 -44.50 1.77 3.68
N PRO A 120 -44.77 2.02 4.98
CA PRO A 120 -46.11 1.82 5.51
C PRO A 120 -47.11 2.59 4.64
N PHE A 121 -48.24 1.94 4.34
CA PHE A 121 -49.28 2.49 3.48
C PHE A 121 -49.65 3.91 3.92
N SER A 122 -49.27 4.90 3.11
CA SER A 122 -49.44 6.32 3.40
C SER A 122 -50.70 6.92 2.75
N GLY A 123 -51.52 6.10 2.13
CA GLY A 123 -52.76 6.54 1.49
C GLY A 123 -53.88 6.72 2.51
N THR A 124 -54.77 7.69 2.28
CA THR A 124 -56.04 7.75 3.02
C THR A 124 -56.86 6.51 2.63
N PRO A 125 -57.23 5.63 3.58
CA PRO A 125 -57.79 4.30 3.28
C PRO A 125 -59.17 4.36 2.62
N PHE A 126 -59.85 5.50 2.71
CA PHE A 126 -61.15 5.72 2.09
C PHE A 126 -61.14 7.11 1.44
N LYS A 127 -61.50 7.16 0.15
CA LYS A 127 -61.85 8.42 -0.52
C LYS A 127 -63.35 8.66 -0.28
N PHE A 128 -63.68 9.82 0.26
CA PHE A 128 -65.05 10.34 0.30
C PHE A 128 -65.45 10.87 -1.06
#